data_AF-A0A1J3FT59-F1
#
_entry.id   AF-A0A1J3FT59-F1
#
_cell.length_a   1.000
_cell.length_b   1.000
_cell.length_c   1.000
_cell.angle_alpha   90.00
_cell.angle_beta   90.00
_cell.angle_gamma   90.00
#
_symmetry.space_group_name_H-M   'P 1'
#
loop_
_entity.id
_entity.type
_entity.pdbx_description
1 polymer ?
#
loop_
_entity_poly.entity_id
_entity_poly.type
_entity_poly.pdbx_seq_one_letter_code
_entity_poly.pdbx_strand_id
1 'polypeptide(L)'
;LSTAPPKEQGVFETRGGGGVLRRFRTREEAAARYNFIHKTQLSWSDIQRRGNRRTLWAHTLKACTEGDLNLAYSRALSFNDRELLIRLMKHTGPVFDRVSGETRQRILTFISQLLDDQICLDICVTWLQQMQQCPRCATR
;
A
#
# COMPACT_ATOMS: atom_id res chain seq x y z
N LEU A 1 -30.83 17.55 -19.82
CA LEU A 1 -31.65 18.32 -18.86
C LEU A 1 -30.79 18.66 -17.65
N SER A 2 -30.58 19.95 -17.41
CA SER A 2 -29.80 20.50 -16.30
C SER A 2 -30.68 20.53 -15.05
N THR A 3 -30.57 19.52 -14.19
CA THR A 3 -31.31 19.50 -12.93
C THR A 3 -30.49 20.24 -11.88
N ALA A 4 -30.92 21.45 -11.54
CA ALA A 4 -30.34 22.25 -10.48
C ALA A 4 -30.36 21.47 -9.15
N PRO A 5 -29.36 21.65 -8.28
CA PRO A 5 -29.22 20.76 -7.16
C PRO A 5 -30.16 21.25 -6.01
N PRO A 6 -30.95 20.36 -5.33
CA PRO A 6 -31.96 20.71 -4.32
C PRO A 6 -31.44 21.47 -3.09
N LYS A 7 -32.17 22.50 -2.65
CA LYS A 7 -31.79 23.44 -1.57
C LYS A 7 -32.22 22.92 -0.19
N GLU A 8 -31.57 21.92 0.37
CA GLU A 8 -31.76 21.61 1.80
C GLU A 8 -30.45 21.19 2.45
N GLN A 9 -30.14 21.81 3.59
CA GLN A 9 -29.03 21.43 4.46
C GLN A 9 -29.38 20.11 5.14
N GLY A 10 -28.97 19.00 4.55
CA GLY A 10 -29.18 17.66 5.09
C GLY A 10 -27.94 16.81 4.84
N VAL A 11 -27.59 15.97 5.82
CA VAL A 11 -26.52 14.97 5.68
C VAL A 11 -26.75 14.18 4.39
N PHE A 12 -25.86 14.33 3.40
CA PHE A 12 -26.05 13.71 2.09
C PHE A 12 -25.52 12.27 2.12
N GLU A 13 -26.43 11.31 2.19
CA GLU A 13 -26.15 9.89 2.04
C GLU A 13 -26.25 9.50 0.56
N THR A 14 -25.17 8.97 -0.02
CA THR A 14 -25.21 8.42 -1.38
C THR A 14 -25.20 6.89 -1.30
N ARG A 15 -26.32 6.26 -1.66
CA ARG A 15 -26.40 4.79 -1.80
C ARG A 15 -25.72 4.35 -3.10
N GLY A 16 -24.40 4.26 -3.07
CA GLY A 16 -23.61 3.60 -4.12
C GLY A 16 -23.44 2.11 -3.80
N GLY A 17 -23.63 1.25 -4.81
CA GLY A 17 -23.43 -0.20 -4.68
C GLY A 17 -22.06 -0.51 -4.09
N GLY A 18 -22.04 -1.02 -2.86
CA GLY A 18 -20.81 -1.24 -2.09
C GLY A 18 -20.83 -0.74 -0.64
N GLY A 19 -21.92 -0.12 -0.16
CA GLY A 19 -22.20 -0.02 1.28
C GLY A 19 -21.28 0.87 2.12
N VAL A 20 -20.39 1.67 1.53
CA VAL A 20 -19.56 2.63 2.30
C VAL A 20 -20.28 3.98 2.36
N LEU A 21 -21.03 4.22 3.46
CA LEU A 21 -21.57 5.55 3.76
C LEU A 21 -20.42 6.54 3.98
N ARG A 22 -20.37 7.60 3.18
CA ARG A 22 -19.48 8.75 3.44
C ARG A 22 -20.32 9.98 3.72
N ARG A 23 -20.21 10.50 4.95
CA ARG A 23 -20.81 11.78 5.35
C ARG A 23 -19.96 12.92 4.79
N PHE A 24 -20.57 13.80 4.02
CA PHE A 24 -19.96 15.06 3.60
C PHE A 24 -20.53 16.20 4.42
N ARG A 25 -19.68 17.17 4.80
CA ARG A 25 -20.07 18.24 5.72
C ARG A 25 -20.86 19.32 4.99
N THR A 26 -20.55 19.56 3.72
CA THR A 26 -21.32 20.47 2.86
C THR A 26 -21.57 19.86 1.50
N ARG A 27 -22.54 20.44 0.80
CA ARG A 27 -22.88 20.06 -0.55
C ARG A 27 -21.79 20.43 -1.56
N GLU A 28 -21.14 21.57 -1.38
CA GLU A 28 -19.99 21.93 -2.23
C GLU A 28 -18.86 20.93 -2.08
N GLU A 29 -18.64 20.39 -0.87
CA GLU A 29 -17.65 19.34 -0.65
C GLU A 29 -18.01 18.04 -1.40
N ALA A 30 -19.29 17.64 -1.34
CA ALA A 30 -19.79 16.48 -2.08
C ALA A 30 -19.71 16.69 -3.61
N ALA A 31 -20.09 17.88 -4.10
CA ALA A 31 -20.05 18.24 -5.50
C ALA A 31 -18.62 18.42 -6.03
N ALA A 32 -17.72 19.00 -5.24
CA ALA A 32 -16.30 19.13 -5.56
C ALA A 32 -15.63 17.76 -5.63
N ARG A 33 -15.96 16.83 -4.71
CA ARG A 33 -15.51 15.45 -4.80
C ARG A 33 -16.10 14.74 -6.02
N TYR A 34 -17.40 14.83 -6.25
CA TYR A 34 -18.03 14.24 -7.43
C TYR A 34 -17.39 14.75 -8.73
N ASN A 35 -17.21 16.06 -8.87
CA ASN A 35 -16.58 16.69 -10.02
C ASN A 35 -15.10 16.33 -10.16
N PHE A 36 -14.35 16.26 -9.05
CA PHE A 36 -12.95 15.83 -9.07
C PHE A 36 -12.83 14.38 -9.57
N ILE A 37 -13.72 13.50 -9.12
CA ILE A 37 -13.74 12.08 -9.50
C ILE A 37 -14.11 11.92 -10.98
N HIS A 38 -15.21 12.56 -11.41
CA HIS A 38 -15.63 12.54 -12.81
C HIS A 38 -14.63 13.22 -13.76
N LYS A 39 -13.91 14.26 -13.33
CA LYS A 39 -12.86 14.90 -14.14
C LYS A 39 -11.54 14.12 -14.17
N THR A 40 -11.23 13.34 -13.13
CA THR A 40 -9.97 12.57 -13.05
C THR A 40 -10.08 11.17 -13.63
N GLN A 41 -11.26 10.74 -14.12
CA GLN A 41 -11.51 9.39 -14.64
C GLN A 41 -11.14 8.26 -13.64
N LEU A 42 -11.07 8.58 -12.34
CA LEU A 42 -10.73 7.61 -11.30
C LEU A 42 -12.01 7.06 -10.67
N SER A 43 -12.07 5.74 -10.47
CA SER A 43 -13.18 5.12 -9.74
C SER A 43 -13.12 5.42 -8.23
N TRP A 44 -14.27 5.39 -7.55
CA TRP A 44 -14.30 5.41 -6.07
C TRP A 44 -13.45 4.29 -5.46
N SER A 45 -13.40 3.13 -6.12
CA SER A 45 -12.55 2.00 -5.74
C SER A 45 -11.06 2.36 -5.83
N ASP A 46 -10.64 3.11 -6.84
CA ASP A 46 -9.24 3.57 -6.96
C ASP A 46 -8.86 4.58 -5.89
N ILE A 47 -9.78 5.48 -5.55
CA ILE A 47 -9.55 6.47 -4.49
C ILE A 47 -9.49 5.80 -3.13
N GLN A 48 -10.36 4.82 -2.88
CA GLN A 48 -10.31 4.00 -1.67
C GLN A 48 -9.02 3.19 -1.61
N ARG A 49 -8.63 2.53 -2.70
CA ARG A 49 -7.38 1.77 -2.80
C ARG A 49 -6.15 2.66 -2.55
N ARG A 50 -6.09 3.85 -3.17
CA ARG A 50 -5.02 4.83 -2.96
C ARG A 50 -5.00 5.37 -1.53
N GLY A 51 -6.17 5.61 -0.94
CA GLY A 51 -6.32 6.01 0.47
C GLY A 51 -5.81 4.94 1.42
N ASN A 52 -6.26 3.69 1.23
CA ASN A 52 -5.82 2.54 2.00
C ASN A 52 -4.31 2.33 1.88
N ARG A 53 -3.75 2.46 0.67
CA ARG A 53 -2.31 2.37 0.42
C ARG A 53 -1.51 3.43 1.17
N ARG A 54 -1.98 4.68 1.21
CA ARG A 54 -1.32 5.76 1.96
C ARG A 54 -1.33 5.51 3.46
N THR A 55 -2.49 5.13 4.02
CA THR A 55 -2.63 4.84 5.44
C THR A 55 -1.77 3.63 5.83
N LEU A 56 -1.78 2.57 5.03
CA LEU A 56 -0.96 1.39 5.26
C LEU A 56 0.53 1.73 5.23
N TRP A 57 0.99 2.50 4.23
CA TRP A 57 2.38 2.95 4.17
C TRP A 57 2.79 3.73 5.42
N ALA A 58 1.92 4.61 5.94
CA ALA A 58 2.19 5.32 7.19
C ALA A 58 2.32 4.37 8.40
N HIS A 59 1.47 3.35 8.49
CA HIS A 59 1.56 2.33 9.54
C HIS A 59 2.79 1.43 9.39
N THR A 60 3.20 1.11 8.16
CA THR A 60 4.42 0.36 7.88
C THR A 60 5.64 1.16 8.27
N LEU A 61 5.72 2.44 7.89
CA LEU A 61 6.81 3.34 8.29
C LEU A 61 6.89 3.49 9.80
N LYS A 62 5.74 3.63 10.47
CA LYS A 62 5.70 3.68 11.94
C LYS A 62 6.32 2.42 12.57
N ALA A 63 5.96 1.23 12.07
CA ALA A 63 6.57 -0.02 12.54
C ALA A 63 8.08 -0.08 12.25
N CYS A 64 8.54 0.41 11.08
CA CYS A 64 9.98 0.53 10.80
C CYS A 64 10.69 1.45 11.80
N THR A 65 10.11 2.61 12.12
CA THR A 65 10.70 3.56 13.09
C THR A 65 10.70 3.01 14.52
N GLU A 66 9.73 2.15 14.85
CA GLU A 66 9.66 1.44 16.13
C GLU A 66 10.63 0.24 16.18
N GLY A 67 11.30 -0.09 15.07
CA GLY A 67 12.24 -1.20 14.96
C GLY A 67 11.59 -2.57 14.70
N ASP A 68 10.26 -2.64 14.60
CA ASP A 68 9.53 -3.88 14.32
C ASP A 68 9.41 -4.11 12.80
N LEU A 69 10.50 -4.65 12.23
CA LEU A 69 10.57 -4.99 10.82
C LEU A 69 9.62 -6.15 10.46
N ASN A 70 9.36 -7.09 11.37
CA ASN A 70 8.43 -8.20 11.11
C ASN A 70 7.01 -7.67 10.91
N LEU A 71 6.57 -6.75 11.76
CA LEU A 71 5.27 -6.10 11.61
C LEU A 71 5.19 -5.24 10.35
N ALA A 72 6.26 -4.51 10.02
CA ALA A 72 6.32 -3.70 8.81
C ALA A 72 6.16 -4.57 7.54
N TYR A 73 6.93 -5.66 7.44
CA TYR A 73 6.89 -6.57 6.30
C TYR A 73 5.60 -7.37 6.23
N SER A 74 5.08 -7.87 7.35
CA SER A 74 3.80 -8.60 7.36
C SER A 74 2.64 -7.72 6.87
N ARG A 75 2.58 -6.44 7.27
CA ARG A 75 1.59 -5.48 6.76
C ARG A 75 1.72 -5.26 5.25
N ALA A 76 2.94 -5.07 4.76
CA ALA A 76 3.19 -4.85 3.34
C ALA A 76 2.83 -6.09 2.49
N LEU A 77 3.23 -7.28 2.95
CA LEU A 77 2.93 -8.55 2.29
C LEU A 77 1.44 -8.89 2.29
N SER A 78 0.70 -8.55 3.35
CA SER A 78 -0.75 -8.82 3.44
C SER A 78 -1.60 -8.01 2.46
N PHE A 79 -1.10 -6.89 1.94
CA PHE A 79 -1.81 -6.08 0.96
C PHE A 79 -1.59 -6.56 -0.48
N ASN A 80 -0.65 -7.48 -0.69
CA ASN A 80 -0.26 -8.01 -2.00
C ASN A 80 0.02 -6.93 -3.06
N ASP A 81 0.45 -5.74 -2.61
CA ASP A 81 0.81 -4.61 -3.47
C ASP A 81 2.32 -4.64 -3.70
N ARG A 82 2.70 -5.09 -4.89
CA ARG A 82 4.09 -5.21 -5.34
C ARG A 82 4.83 -3.87 -5.21
N GLU A 83 4.20 -2.74 -5.56
CA GLU A 83 4.82 -1.42 -5.53
C GLU A 83 5.14 -0.98 -4.09
N LEU A 84 4.22 -1.24 -3.15
CA LEU A 84 4.41 -0.89 -1.74
C LEU A 84 5.53 -1.71 -1.10
N LEU A 85 5.62 -3.00 -1.43
CA LEU A 85 6.66 -3.87 -0.88
C LEU A 85 8.05 -3.55 -1.46
N ILE A 86 8.15 -3.29 -2.77
CA ILE A 86 9.40 -2.79 -3.39
C ILE A 86 9.84 -1.48 -2.72
N ARG A 87 8.90 -0.56 -2.48
CA ARG A 87 9.20 0.71 -1.80
C ARG A 87 9.74 0.50 -0.39
N LEU A 88 9.18 -0.46 0.35
CA LEU A 88 9.67 -0.82 1.68
C LEU A 88 11.08 -1.40 1.62
N MET A 89 11.34 -2.27 0.65
CA MET A 89 12.66 -2.88 0.45
C MET A 89 13.73 -1.84 0.10
N LYS A 90 13.40 -0.85 -0.74
CA LYS A 90 14.29 0.29 -1.00
C LYS A 90 14.52 1.15 0.23
N HIS A 91 13.48 1.33 1.06
CA HIS A 91 13.57 2.18 2.26
C HIS A 91 14.40 1.55 3.37
N THR A 92 14.23 0.26 3.61
CA THR A 92 14.90 -0.46 4.71
C THR A 92 16.28 -0.98 4.30
N GLY A 93 16.52 -1.17 3.00
CA GLY A 93 17.63 -1.98 2.53
C GLY A 93 17.46 -3.44 2.93
N PRO A 94 18.42 -4.31 2.59
CA PRO A 94 18.31 -5.72 2.90
C PRO A 94 18.48 -5.90 4.43
N VAL A 95 17.53 -6.64 5.03
CA VAL A 95 17.40 -6.76 6.50
C VAL A 95 17.15 -8.19 6.94
N PHE A 96 17.63 -9.18 6.18
CA PHE A 96 17.41 -10.59 6.45
C PHE A 96 17.86 -11.03 7.86
N ASP A 97 18.89 -10.38 8.40
CA ASP A 97 19.41 -10.67 9.74
C ASP A 97 18.55 -10.16 10.89
N ARG A 98 17.63 -9.22 10.60
CA ARG A 98 16.80 -8.54 11.60
C ARG A 98 15.34 -8.99 11.57
N VAL A 99 14.99 -9.84 10.61
CA VAL A 99 13.62 -10.36 10.44
C VAL A 99 13.57 -11.86 10.73
N SER A 100 12.41 -12.30 11.19
CA SER A 100 12.10 -13.70 11.51
C SER A 100 12.26 -14.61 10.29
N GLY A 101 12.53 -15.89 10.50
CA GLY A 101 12.67 -16.88 9.43
C GLY A 101 11.44 -16.97 8.51
N GLU A 102 10.23 -16.87 9.09
CA GLU A 102 8.98 -16.83 8.32
C GLU A 102 8.91 -15.60 7.41
N THR A 103 9.24 -14.43 7.95
CA THR A 103 9.24 -13.18 7.18
C THR A 103 10.29 -13.20 6.08
N ARG A 104 11.49 -13.76 6.35
CA ARG A 104 12.51 -13.98 5.32
C ARG A 104 12.00 -14.82 4.16
N GLN A 105 11.35 -15.95 4.44
CA GLN A 105 10.81 -16.82 3.41
C GLN A 105 9.79 -16.09 2.54
N ARG A 106 8.89 -15.31 3.15
CA ARG A 106 7.90 -14.52 2.39
C ARG A 106 8.55 -13.45 1.52
N ILE A 107 9.59 -12.77 2.02
CA ILE A 107 10.37 -11.81 1.23
C ILE A 107 11.08 -12.50 0.08
N LEU A 108 11.65 -13.70 0.28
CA LEU A 108 12.31 -14.46 -0.77
C LEU A 108 11.35 -14.92 -1.86
N THR A 109 10.16 -15.40 -1.49
CA THR A 109 9.09 -15.71 -2.44
C THR A 109 8.68 -14.47 -3.24
N PHE A 110 8.70 -13.29 -2.62
CA PHE A 110 8.42 -12.05 -3.34
C PHE A 110 9.57 -11.65 -4.28
N ILE A 111 10.82 -11.78 -3.84
CA ILE A 111 12.01 -11.53 -4.66
C ILE A 111 12.01 -12.46 -5.88
N SER A 112 11.68 -13.76 -5.72
CA SER A 112 11.64 -14.68 -6.86
C SER A 112 10.61 -14.27 -7.90
N GLN A 113 9.44 -13.78 -7.49
CA GLN A 113 8.42 -13.23 -8.39
C GLN A 113 8.83 -11.89 -9.03
N LEU A 114 9.82 -11.22 -8.47
CA LEU A 114 10.38 -9.95 -8.94
C LEU A 114 11.54 -10.16 -9.92
N LEU A 115 12.17 -11.34 -9.93
CA LEU A 115 13.27 -11.65 -10.85
C LEU A 115 12.81 -11.65 -12.32
N ASP A 116 11.52 -11.89 -12.58
CA ASP A 116 10.94 -11.75 -13.92
C ASP A 116 10.92 -10.28 -14.39
N ASP A 117 10.93 -9.31 -13.47
CA ASP A 117 10.93 -7.88 -13.78
C ASP A 117 12.37 -7.33 -13.84
N GLN A 118 12.86 -7.10 -15.06
CA GLN A 118 14.19 -6.51 -15.31
C GLN A 118 14.45 -5.18 -14.58
N ILE A 119 13.40 -4.41 -14.29
CA ILE A 119 13.47 -3.09 -13.65
C ILE A 119 13.86 -3.19 -12.16
N CYS A 120 13.66 -4.34 -11.53
CA CYS A 120 13.90 -4.52 -10.09
C CYS A 120 15.09 -5.43 -9.78
N LEU A 121 15.87 -5.81 -10.80
CA LEU A 121 17.01 -6.71 -10.63
C LEU A 121 18.08 -6.14 -9.69
N ASP A 122 18.28 -4.83 -9.70
CA ASP A 122 19.20 -4.12 -8.79
C ASP A 122 18.86 -4.40 -7.31
N ILE A 123 17.57 -4.30 -6.98
CA ILE A 123 17.06 -4.59 -5.64
C ILE A 123 17.22 -6.09 -5.35
N CYS A 124 16.77 -6.96 -6.26
CA CYS A 124 16.83 -8.40 -6.07
C CYS A 124 18.26 -8.88 -5.82
N VAL A 125 19.23 -8.42 -6.61
CA VAL A 125 20.65 -8.76 -6.47
C VAL A 125 21.18 -8.31 -5.11
N THR A 126 20.92 -7.06 -4.71
CA THR A 126 21.39 -6.51 -3.43
C THR A 126 20.86 -7.33 -2.25
N TRP A 127 19.60 -7.76 -2.32
CA TRP A 127 18.96 -8.57 -1.29
C TRP A 127 19.50 -10.01 -1.25
N LEU A 128 19.62 -10.66 -2.41
CA LEU A 128 20.19 -12.02 -2.50
C LEU A 128 21.66 -12.07 -2.06
N GLN A 129 22.44 -11.02 -2.37
CA GLN A 129 23.83 -10.90 -1.96
C GLN A 129 24.00 -10.87 -0.44
N GLN A 130 23.11 -10.22 0.32
CA GLN A 130 23.19 -10.26 1.79
C GLN A 130 23.02 -11.68 2.33
N MET A 131 22.20 -12.53 1.71
CA MET A 131 22.06 -13.92 2.17
C MET A 131 23.34 -14.72 1.99
N GLN A 132 24.02 -14.53 0.86
CA GLN A 132 25.30 -15.19 0.57
C GLN A 132 26.40 -14.73 1.53
N GLN A 133 26.37 -13.44 1.87
CA GLN A 133 27.40 -12.81 2.70
C GLN A 133 27.14 -12.93 4.21
N CYS A 134 25.92 -13.31 4.62
CA CYS A 134 25.65 -13.54 6.04
C CYS A 134 25.75 -15.03 6.42
N PRO A 135 26.82 -15.45 7.13
CA PRO A 135 27.04 -16.84 7.51
C PRO A 135 25.97 -17.39 8.47
N ARG A 136 25.17 -16.54 9.13
CA ARG A 136 24.04 -16.95 9.99
C ARG A 136 22.76 -17.26 9.21
N CYS A 137 22.68 -16.83 7.95
CA CYS A 137 21.55 -17.09 7.06
C CYS A 137 21.76 -18.30 6.15
N ALA A 138 23.02 -18.73 5.94
CA ALA A 138 23.39 -19.85 5.06
C ALA A 138 23.30 -21.25 5.70
N THR A 139 23.16 -21.34 7.03
CA THR A 139 22.98 -22.63 7.72
C THR A 139 21.51 -23.00 7.84
N ARG A 140 21.00 -23.72 6.84
CA ARG A 140 20.08 -24.82 7.08
C ARG A 140 20.46 -26.01 6.20
#